data_AF-B6JBJ7-F1
#
_entry.id   AF-B6JBJ7-F1
#
_cell.length_a   1.000
_cell.length_b   1.000
_cell.length_c   1.000
_cell.angle_alpha   90.00
_cell.angle_beta   90.00
_cell.angle_gamma   90.00
#
_symmetry.space_group_name_H-M   'P 1'
#
loop_
_entity.id
_entity.type
_entity.pdbx_description
1 polymer ?
#
loop_
_entity_poly.entity_id
_entity_poly.type
_entity_poly.pdbx_seq_one_letter_code
_entity_poly.pdbx_strand_id
1 'polypeptide(L)'
;MRIITPVVYAGLLAVSIYAALAQTSPIQYTASVPDQAPTKLAYAAPNDGTTRATKPAVRVGKREACRQKIASNKQLRPREARDRMQLCVAEARVDCLRQAIDRHVLPSQRRLYVKSCVAS
;
A
#
# COMPACT_ATOMS: atom_id res chain seq x y z
N MET A 1 27.27 35.57 -8.83
CA MET A 1 27.14 34.09 -8.81
C MET A 1 25.94 33.54 -8.03
N ARG A 2 25.26 34.31 -7.17
CA ARG A 2 24.11 33.82 -6.36
C ARG A 2 22.77 33.69 -7.10
N ILE A 3 22.65 34.25 -8.31
CA ILE A 3 21.42 34.23 -9.12
C ILE A 3 21.49 33.16 -10.23
N ILE A 4 22.70 32.71 -10.58
CA ILE A 4 22.91 31.75 -11.68
C ILE A 4 22.48 30.34 -11.24
N THR A 5 22.74 29.98 -9.98
CA THR A 5 22.36 28.68 -9.41
C THR A 5 20.85 28.41 -9.41
N PRO A 6 19.95 29.31 -8.95
CA PRO A 6 18.51 29.03 -9.00
C PRO A 6 17.98 28.95 -10.44
N VAL A 7 18.53 29.71 -11.37
CA VAL A 7 18.11 29.70 -12.78
C VAL A 7 18.49 28.39 -13.47
N VAL A 8 19.72 27.90 -13.25
CA VAL A 8 20.16 26.60 -13.77
C VAL A 8 19.33 25.47 -13.17
N TYR A 9 19.01 25.52 -11.87
CA TYR A 9 18.21 24.49 -11.22
C TYR A 9 16.76 24.47 -11.73
N ALA A 10 16.16 25.66 -11.93
CA ALA A 10 14.81 25.77 -12.49
C ALA A 10 14.76 25.25 -13.94
N GLY A 11 15.78 25.56 -14.75
CA GLY A 11 15.91 25.04 -16.11
C GLY A 11 16.00 23.51 -16.17
N LEU A 12 16.83 22.92 -15.30
CA LEU A 12 16.99 21.45 -15.23
C LEU A 12 15.69 20.75 -14.78
N LEU A 13 14.98 21.32 -13.81
CA LEU A 13 13.69 20.77 -13.37
C LEU A 13 12.64 20.81 -14.47
N ALA A 14 12.53 21.92 -15.20
CA ALA A 14 11.55 22.06 -16.28
C ALA A 14 11.77 21.03 -17.41
N VAL A 15 13.03 20.80 -17.80
CA VAL A 15 13.38 19.81 -18.83
C VAL A 15 13.04 18.39 -18.39
N SER A 16 13.32 18.03 -17.12
CA SER A 16 13.00 16.69 -16.61
C SER A 16 11.49 16.38 -16.60
N ILE A 17 10.66 17.36 -16.23
CA ILE A 17 9.20 17.21 -16.21
C ILE A 17 8.65 17.04 -17.63
N TYR A 18 9.16 17.80 -18.60
CA TYR A 18 8.73 17.71 -19.99
C TYR A 18 9.06 16.33 -20.61
N ALA A 19 10.24 15.79 -20.33
CA ALA A 19 10.62 14.45 -20.80
C ALA A 19 9.73 13.34 -20.24
N ALA A 20 9.23 13.48 -19.01
CA ALA A 20 8.34 12.50 -18.40
C ALA A 20 6.95 12.47 -19.06
N LEU A 21 6.44 13.62 -19.51
CA LEU A 21 5.13 13.74 -20.17
C LEU A 21 5.16 13.23 -21.63
N ALA A 22 6.32 13.23 -22.27
CA ALA A 22 6.47 12.72 -23.65
C ALA A 22 6.53 11.18 -23.72
N GLN A 23 6.87 10.49 -22.62
CA GLN A 23 6.94 9.03 -22.56
C GLN A 23 5.67 8.35 -22.03
N THR A 24 4.70 9.12 -21.55
CA THR A 24 3.39 8.56 -21.16
C THR A 24 2.57 8.24 -22.41
N SER A 25 2.77 7.02 -22.92
CA SER A 25 1.81 6.39 -23.82
C SER A 25 0.44 6.31 -23.14
N PRO A 26 -0.68 6.56 -23.86
CA PRO A 26 -2.00 6.36 -23.29
C PRO A 26 -2.17 4.87 -22.97
N ILE A 27 -2.49 4.56 -21.71
CA ILE A 27 -2.87 3.21 -21.28
C ILE A 27 -4.13 2.83 -22.06
N GLN A 28 -3.98 2.00 -23.09
CA GLN A 28 -5.11 1.37 -23.75
C GLN A 28 -5.61 0.23 -22.87
N TYR A 29 -6.70 0.48 -22.14
CA TYR A 29 -7.48 -0.55 -21.48
C TYR A 29 -8.30 -1.31 -22.52
N THR A 30 -7.71 -2.32 -23.15
CA THR A 30 -8.49 -3.31 -23.90
C THR A 30 -9.01 -4.36 -22.91
N ALA A 31 -10.29 -4.27 -22.57
CA ALA A 31 -10.99 -5.34 -21.87
C ALA A 31 -11.21 -6.51 -22.84
N SER A 32 -10.29 -7.47 -22.89
CA SER A 32 -10.57 -8.78 -23.46
C SER A 32 -11.40 -9.56 -22.45
N VAL A 33 -12.69 -9.74 -22.73
CA VAL A 33 -13.56 -10.68 -22.03
C VAL A 33 -13.35 -12.06 -22.65
N PRO A 34 -12.76 -13.04 -21.93
CA PRO A 34 -13.11 -14.43 -22.12
C PRO A 34 -14.22 -14.75 -21.12
N ASP A 35 -15.32 -15.19 -21.69
CA ASP A 35 -16.45 -15.82 -21.01
C ASP A 35 -15.94 -17.09 -20.31
N GLN A 36 -15.78 -17.07 -18.98
CA GLN A 36 -15.62 -18.30 -18.21
C GLN A 36 -16.12 -18.15 -16.76
N ALA A 37 -17.07 -19.02 -16.46
CA ALA A 37 -17.72 -19.38 -15.19
C ALA A 37 -17.04 -18.96 -13.86
N PRO A 38 -17.83 -18.75 -12.78
CA PRO A 38 -17.36 -18.19 -11.51
C PRO A 38 -16.37 -19.13 -10.81
N THR A 39 -15.10 -19.00 -11.15
CA THR A 39 -13.99 -19.64 -10.44
C THR A 39 -13.71 -18.81 -9.20
N LYS A 40 -14.28 -19.29 -8.08
CA LYS A 40 -13.94 -18.88 -6.72
C LYS A 40 -12.42 -18.92 -6.56
N LEU A 41 -11.78 -17.75 -6.55
CA LEU A 41 -10.35 -17.59 -6.28
C LEU A 41 -10.06 -18.07 -4.85
N ALA A 42 -9.66 -19.34 -4.73
CA ALA A 42 -9.07 -19.87 -3.52
C ALA A 42 -7.67 -19.27 -3.39
N TYR A 43 -7.54 -18.23 -2.56
CA TYR A 43 -6.25 -17.70 -2.16
C TYR A 43 -5.57 -18.74 -1.26
N ALA A 44 -4.59 -19.46 -1.80
CA ALA A 44 -3.73 -20.34 -0.99
C ALA A 44 -2.82 -19.46 -0.12
N ALA A 45 -3.17 -19.33 1.15
CA ALA A 45 -2.22 -18.93 2.19
C ALA A 45 -1.23 -20.09 2.39
N PRO A 46 0.08 -19.83 2.60
CA PRO A 46 1.01 -20.89 2.93
C PRO A 46 0.59 -21.51 4.27
N ASN A 47 0.22 -22.79 4.24
CA ASN A 47 -0.12 -23.59 5.40
C ASN A 47 1.17 -24.09 6.05
N ASP A 48 1.54 -23.52 7.20
CA ASP A 48 2.29 -24.30 8.19
C ASP A 48 1.27 -25.14 8.96
N GLY A 49 1.39 -26.46 8.80
CA GLY A 49 0.45 -27.44 9.31
C GLY A 49 0.27 -27.32 10.83
N THR A 50 -0.98 -27.12 11.25
CA THR A 50 -1.61 -27.83 12.37
C THR A 50 -3.08 -27.41 12.45
N THR A 51 -3.94 -28.41 12.40
CA THR A 51 -5.39 -28.34 12.52
C THR A 51 -5.83 -27.68 13.83
N ARG A 52 -6.46 -26.50 13.74
CA ARG A 52 -7.64 -26.15 14.55
C ARG A 52 -8.37 -24.99 13.88
N ALA A 53 -9.59 -25.23 13.44
CA ALA A 53 -10.57 -24.19 13.12
C ALA A 53 -10.90 -23.42 14.40
N THR A 54 -9.97 -22.56 14.80
CA THR A 54 -10.19 -21.54 15.80
C THR A 54 -10.77 -20.39 15.03
N LYS A 55 -11.99 -19.95 15.40
CA LYS A 55 -12.55 -18.64 14.98
C LYS A 55 -11.37 -17.68 14.86
N PRO A 56 -11.14 -16.98 13.73
CA PRO A 56 -10.03 -16.05 13.67
C PRO A 56 -10.26 -15.11 14.84
N ALA A 57 -9.43 -15.24 15.88
CA ALA A 57 -9.29 -14.22 16.89
C ALA A 57 -9.16 -12.97 16.03
N VAL A 58 -10.07 -12.02 16.22
CA VAL A 58 -10.11 -10.79 15.45
C VAL A 58 -8.77 -10.13 15.73
N ARG A 59 -7.75 -10.50 14.95
CA ARG A 59 -6.55 -9.73 14.82
C ARG A 59 -7.10 -8.49 14.18
N VAL A 60 -7.28 -7.50 15.04
CA VAL A 60 -7.75 -6.19 14.63
C VAL A 60 -6.67 -5.77 13.66
N GLY A 61 -6.98 -5.84 12.37
CA GLY A 61 -5.94 -5.63 11.42
C GLY A 61 -5.35 -4.26 11.55
N LYS A 62 -4.07 -4.08 11.17
CA LYS A 62 -3.45 -2.75 11.37
C LYS A 62 -4.31 -1.64 10.75
N ARG A 63 -5.04 -1.97 9.67
CA ARG A 63 -6.05 -1.09 9.08
C ARG A 63 -7.28 -0.85 9.98
N GLU A 64 -7.85 -1.87 10.61
CA GLU A 64 -8.95 -1.76 11.57
C GLU A 64 -8.51 -0.99 12.82
N ALA A 65 -7.28 -1.17 13.29
CA ALA A 65 -6.69 -0.38 14.36
C ALA A 65 -6.58 1.10 13.98
N CYS A 66 -6.17 1.40 12.75
CA CYS A 66 -6.21 2.77 12.21
C CYS A 66 -7.63 3.33 12.18
N ARG A 67 -8.63 2.54 11.76
CA ARG A 67 -10.04 2.96 11.79
C ARG A 67 -10.49 3.28 13.21
N GLN A 68 -10.13 2.45 14.19
CA GLN A 68 -10.48 2.67 15.59
C GLN A 68 -9.84 3.96 16.14
N LYS A 69 -8.56 4.21 15.83
CA LYS A 69 -7.86 5.45 16.22
C LYS A 69 -8.49 6.73 15.66
N ILE A 70 -9.08 6.64 14.47
CA ILE A 70 -9.74 7.79 13.83
C ILE A 70 -11.18 7.92 14.35
N ALA A 71 -11.88 6.81 14.52
CA ALA A 71 -13.23 6.78 15.07
C ALA A 71 -13.29 7.25 16.54
N SER A 72 -12.23 7.01 17.32
CA SER A 72 -12.12 7.54 18.68
C SER A 72 -11.95 9.06 18.71
N ASN A 73 -11.48 9.66 17.62
CA ASN A 73 -11.23 11.09 17.54
C ASN A 73 -12.42 11.82 16.90
N LYS A 74 -13.42 12.10 17.74
CA LYS A 74 -14.72 12.72 17.36
C LYS A 74 -14.61 14.15 16.80
N GLN A 75 -13.44 14.79 16.89
CA GLN A 75 -13.24 16.19 16.48
C GLN A 75 -12.70 16.35 15.06
N LEU A 76 -12.34 15.26 14.37
CA LEU A 76 -11.77 15.38 13.02
C LEU A 76 -12.81 15.79 12.01
N ARG A 77 -12.44 16.76 11.18
CA ARG A 77 -13.19 17.05 9.95
C ARG A 77 -13.14 15.82 9.04
N PRO A 78 -14.18 15.53 8.23
CA PRO A 78 -14.21 14.36 7.35
C PRO A 78 -13.01 14.26 6.39
N ARG A 79 -12.46 15.40 5.96
CA ARG A 79 -11.26 15.47 5.11
C ARG A 79 -10.00 15.03 5.88
N GLU A 80 -9.78 15.60 7.05
CA GLU A 80 -8.66 15.23 7.92
C GLU A 80 -8.72 13.77 8.39
N ALA A 81 -9.92 13.23 8.60
CA ALA A 81 -10.12 11.82 8.91
C ALA A 81 -9.63 10.91 7.78
N ARG A 82 -9.85 11.29 6.51
CA ARG A 82 -9.33 10.53 5.35
C ARG A 82 -7.81 10.62 5.26
N ASP A 83 -7.26 11.82 5.44
CA ASP A 83 -5.80 12.03 5.37
C ASP A 83 -5.08 11.28 6.50
N ARG A 84 -5.60 11.35 7.73
CA ARG A 84 -5.08 10.56 8.86
C ARG A 84 -5.23 9.06 8.65
N MET A 85 -6.28 8.61 7.96
CA MET A 85 -6.45 7.20 7.61
C MET A 85 -5.37 6.75 6.63
N GLN A 86 -5.05 7.57 5.63
CA GLN A 86 -3.97 7.27 4.68
C GLN A 86 -2.61 7.23 5.34
N LEU A 87 -2.31 8.22 6.18
CA LEU A 87 -1.08 8.26 6.99
C LEU A 87 -0.93 7.02 7.86
N CYS A 88 -1.95 6.68 8.64
CA CYS A 88 -1.89 5.53 9.55
C CYS A 88 -1.69 4.20 8.80
N VAL A 89 -2.33 4.02 7.64
CA VAL A 89 -2.15 2.82 6.81
C VAL A 89 -0.75 2.76 6.18
N ALA A 90 -0.18 3.90 5.80
CA ALA A 90 1.18 3.97 5.29
C ALA A 90 2.22 3.62 6.36
N GLU A 91 2.06 4.17 7.58
CA GLU A 91 2.88 3.83 8.74
C GLU A 91 2.79 2.34 9.06
N ALA A 92 1.58 1.79 9.08
CA ALA A 92 1.35 0.36 9.30
C ALA A 92 2.08 -0.54 8.28
N ARG A 93 2.15 -0.12 7.01
CA ARG A 93 2.90 -0.83 5.96
C ARG A 93 4.39 -0.85 6.27
N VAL A 94 4.96 0.28 6.68
CA VAL A 94 6.37 0.37 7.05
C VAL A 94 6.67 -0.51 8.26
N ASP A 95 5.81 -0.52 9.27
CA ASP A 95 5.98 -1.38 10.44
C ASP A 95 5.86 -2.88 10.09
N CYS A 96 4.95 -3.25 9.19
CA CYS A 96 4.89 -4.61 8.68
C CYS A 96 6.16 -5.00 7.91
N LEU A 97 6.74 -4.06 7.19
CA LEU A 97 7.96 -4.29 6.42
C LEU A 97 9.18 -4.42 7.35
N ARG A 98 9.23 -3.64 8.45
CA ARG A 98 10.21 -3.83 9.53
C ARG A 98 10.10 -5.23 10.14
N GLN A 99 8.90 -5.66 10.53
CA GLN A 99 8.68 -7.01 11.06
C GLN A 99 9.08 -8.12 10.07
N ALA A 100 8.86 -7.93 8.77
CA ALA A 100 9.32 -8.86 7.74
C ALA A 100 10.85 -8.95 7.69
N ILE A 101 11.55 -7.83 7.84
CA ILE A 101 13.01 -7.78 7.88
C ILE A 101 13.53 -8.46 9.14
N ASP A 102 12.94 -8.16 10.30
CA ASP A 102 13.32 -8.75 11.60
C ASP A 102 13.12 -10.26 11.63
N ARG A 103 12.14 -10.76 10.89
CA ARG A 103 11.87 -12.19 10.70
C ARG A 103 12.67 -12.83 9.56
N HIS A 104 13.61 -12.09 8.97
CA HIS A 104 14.43 -12.52 7.83
C HIS A 104 13.60 -13.08 6.66
N VAL A 105 12.42 -12.51 6.41
CA VAL A 105 11.57 -12.92 5.30
C VAL A 105 12.30 -12.63 3.98
N LEU A 106 12.33 -13.66 3.12
CA LEU A 106 12.89 -13.60 1.77
C LEU A 106 12.34 -12.39 1.01
N PRO A 107 13.18 -11.64 0.29
CA PRO A 107 12.77 -10.40 -0.38
C PRO A 107 11.61 -10.61 -1.36
N SER A 108 11.52 -11.79 -2.00
CA SER A 108 10.41 -12.18 -2.88
C SER A 108 9.06 -12.30 -2.15
N GLN A 109 9.08 -12.71 -0.88
CA GLN A 109 7.87 -12.93 -0.07
C GLN A 109 7.49 -11.70 0.79
N ARG A 110 8.38 -10.71 0.94
CA ARG A 110 8.11 -9.49 1.74
C ARG A 110 6.84 -8.76 1.31
N ARG A 111 6.54 -8.69 0.01
CA ARG A 111 5.31 -8.05 -0.49
C ARG A 111 4.05 -8.76 -0.01
N LEU A 112 4.06 -10.10 0.00
CA LEU A 112 2.93 -10.90 0.47
C LEU A 112 2.78 -10.79 1.99
N TYR A 113 3.89 -10.82 2.72
CA TYR A 113 3.89 -10.62 4.17
C TYR A 113 3.36 -9.25 4.58
N VAL A 114 3.78 -8.17 3.92
CA VAL A 114 3.27 -6.83 4.22
C VAL A 114 1.77 -6.73 3.89
N LYS A 115 1.33 -7.34 2.79
CA LYS A 115 -0.10 -7.34 2.41
C LYS A 115 -0.95 -8.10 3.43
N SER A 116 -0.49 -9.26 3.91
CA SER A 116 -1.19 -10.00 4.96
C SER A 116 -1.15 -9.24 6.27
N CYS A 117 0.01 -8.73 6.71
CA CYS A 117 0.19 -8.00 7.96
C CYS A 117 -0.66 -6.70 8.07
N VAL A 118 -0.95 -6.04 6.95
CA VAL A 118 -1.80 -4.83 6.95
C VAL A 118 -3.30 -5.18 6.96
N ALA A 119 -3.67 -6.32 6.37
CA ALA A 119 -5.03 -6.82 6.33
C ALA A 119 -5.41 -7.68 7.55
N SER A 120 -4.41 -8.21 8.25
CA SER A 120 -4.49 -9.03 9.46
C SER A 120 -4.42 -8.19 10.70
#